data_AF-A0A2V7DIP2-F1
#
_entry.id   AF-A0A2V7DIP2-F1
#
_cell.length_a   1.000
_cell.length_b   1.000
_cell.length_c   1.000
_cell.angle_alpha   90.00
_cell.angle_beta   90.00
_cell.angle_gamma   90.00
#
_symmetry.space_group_name_H-M   'P 1'
#
loop_
_entity.id
_entity.type
_entity.pdbx_description
1 polymer ?
#
loop_
_entity_poly.entity_id
_entity_poly.type
_entity_poly.pdbx_seq_one_letter_code
_entity_poly.pdbx_strand_id
1 'polypeptide(L)'
;MTRAIRTLVGLLALALLGAGSAAAQPSGTMTFGVHVTLATRWLDPMDTDSEITPFMILYAIHDALVKPMPGNLNAPCLAESWSVSKDGRTWENGFIRASGPRVEESGLTLIPAFPYSGPLEDVRLKKDGAAR
;
A
#
# COMPACT_ATOMS: atom_id res chain seq x y z
N MET A 1 -6.48 9.65 -46.41
CA MET A 1 -7.05 10.59 -45.42
C MET A 1 -7.78 9.91 -44.26
N THR A 2 -8.21 8.65 -44.36
CA THR A 2 -9.06 7.96 -43.36
C THR A 2 -8.35 7.35 -42.14
N ARG A 3 -7.05 7.03 -42.25
CA ARG A 3 -6.30 6.43 -41.12
C ARG A 3 -5.89 7.48 -40.08
N ALA A 4 -5.37 8.63 -40.53
CA ALA A 4 -4.95 9.71 -39.64
C ALA A 4 -6.10 10.25 -38.76
N ILE A 5 -7.29 10.40 -39.33
CA ILE A 5 -8.48 10.83 -38.59
C ILE A 5 -8.90 9.79 -37.54
N ARG A 6 -8.83 8.49 -37.86
CA ARG A 6 -9.15 7.42 -36.90
C ARG A 6 -8.14 7.36 -35.76
N THR A 7 -6.85 7.54 -36.04
CA THR A 7 -5.82 7.60 -34.99
C THR A 7 -6.02 8.82 -34.09
N LEU A 8 -6.35 9.98 -34.68
CA LEU A 8 -6.61 11.20 -33.93
C LEU A 8 -7.84 11.08 -33.03
N VAL A 9 -8.93 10.50 -33.53
CA VAL A 9 -10.15 10.24 -32.75
C VAL A 9 -9.88 9.22 -31.64
N GLY A 10 -9.09 8.17 -31.92
CA GLY A 10 -8.70 7.18 -30.91
C GLY A 10 -7.86 7.78 -29.77
N LEU A 11 -6.89 8.63 -30.10
CA LEU A 11 -6.07 9.34 -29.11
C LEU A 11 -6.89 10.34 -28.31
N LEU A 12 -7.82 11.05 -28.95
CA LEU A 12 -8.71 11.99 -28.29
C LEU A 12 -9.68 11.28 -27.33
N ALA A 13 -10.24 10.14 -27.73
CA ALA A 13 -11.08 9.31 -26.88
C ALA A 13 -10.30 8.78 -25.66
N LEU A 14 -9.05 8.35 -25.85
CA LEU A 14 -8.19 7.87 -24.77
C LEU A 14 -7.85 8.99 -23.77
N ALA A 15 -7.59 10.20 -24.25
CA ALA A 15 -7.34 11.37 -23.40
C ALA A 15 -8.57 11.79 -22.59
N LEU A 16 -9.77 11.69 -23.18
CA LEU A 16 -11.03 12.03 -22.52
C LEU A 16 -11.48 10.96 -21.50
N LEU A 17 -11.07 9.70 -21.68
CA LEU A 17 -11.37 8.60 -20.75
C LEU A 17 -10.34 8.47 -19.61
N GLY A 18 -9.12 8.96 -19.80
CA GLY A 18 -8.04 8.90 -18.80
C GLY A 18 -8.00 10.07 -17.81
N ALA A 19 -8.76 11.14 -18.06
CA ALA A 19 -8.82 12.30 -17.17
C ALA A 19 -9.78 12.05 -15.99
N GLY A 20 -9.37 11.17 -15.06
CA GLY A 20 -9.97 11.17 -13.74
C GLY A 20 -9.85 12.56 -13.14
N SER A 21 -10.94 13.10 -12.57
CA SER A 21 -10.87 14.35 -11.82
C SER A 21 -9.92 14.15 -10.64
N ALA A 22 -8.72 14.73 -10.73
CA ALA A 22 -7.87 14.84 -9.55
C ALA A 22 -8.61 15.77 -8.59
N ALA A 23 -9.15 15.20 -7.51
CA ALA A 23 -9.70 16.00 -6.42
C ALA A 23 -8.58 16.94 -5.93
N ALA A 24 -8.90 18.23 -5.78
CA ALA A 24 -7.94 19.20 -5.29
C ALA A 24 -7.37 18.71 -3.94
N GLN A 25 -6.06 18.82 -3.77
CA GLN A 25 -5.43 18.42 -2.53
C GLN A 25 -6.03 19.24 -1.38
N PRO A 26 -6.55 18.59 -0.32
CA PRO A 26 -7.14 19.30 0.79
C PRO A 26 -6.10 20.23 1.43
N SER A 27 -6.51 21.46 1.73
CA SER A 27 -5.66 22.50 2.34
C SER A 27 -6.31 23.05 3.62
N GLY A 28 -5.48 23.52 4.55
CA GLY A 28 -5.93 24.04 5.84
C GLY A 28 -5.60 23.12 7.02
N THR A 29 -6.18 23.45 8.18
CA THR A 29 -5.95 22.72 9.44
C THR A 29 -7.23 21.98 9.85
N MET A 30 -7.12 20.69 10.13
CA MET A 30 -8.19 19.89 10.71
C MET A 30 -8.02 19.81 12.23
N THR A 31 -9.10 20.02 12.99
CA THR A 31 -9.12 19.91 14.45
C THR A 31 -10.02 18.75 14.87
N PHE A 32 -9.51 17.89 15.77
CA PHE A 32 -10.24 16.73 16.29
C PHE A 32 -10.63 16.94 17.75
N GLY A 33 -11.90 16.68 18.08
CA GLY A 33 -12.37 16.55 19.46
C GLY A 33 -12.22 15.10 19.92
N VAL A 34 -11.38 14.86 20.92
CA VAL A 34 -11.12 13.50 21.45
C VAL A 34 -11.57 13.44 22.91
N HIS A 35 -12.41 12.45 23.23
CA HIS A 35 -13.03 12.31 24.56
C HIS A 35 -12.15 11.55 25.57
N VAL A 36 -10.96 11.14 25.16
CA VAL A 36 -9.97 10.42 25.96
C VAL A 36 -8.66 11.19 26.01
N THR A 37 -7.87 10.97 27.06
CA THR A 37 -6.49 11.46 27.09
C THR A 37 -5.67 10.75 26.02
N LEU A 38 -5.00 11.50 25.15
CA LEU A 38 -4.14 10.94 24.13
C LEU A 38 -2.88 10.35 24.77
N ALA A 39 -2.71 9.03 24.67
CA ALA A 39 -1.51 8.36 25.12
C ALA A 39 -0.43 8.38 24.03
N THR A 40 0.82 8.64 24.39
CA THR A 40 1.95 8.71 23.43
C THR A 40 2.22 7.38 22.73
N ARG A 41 1.95 6.25 23.39
CA ARG A 41 2.09 4.90 22.79
C ARG A 41 1.19 4.68 21.57
N TRP A 42 0.06 5.38 21.46
CA TRP A 42 -0.83 5.29 20.30
C TRP A 42 -0.27 5.95 19.03
N LEU A 43 0.95 6.49 19.09
CA LEU A 43 1.68 6.99 17.94
C LEU A 43 2.54 5.91 17.26
N ASP A 44 2.73 4.75 17.88
CA ASP A 44 3.46 3.63 17.28
C ASP A 44 2.47 2.48 16.99
N PRO A 45 2.27 2.08 15.72
CA PRO A 45 1.37 0.97 15.39
C PRO A 45 1.82 -0.38 15.99
N MET A 46 3.08 -0.53 16.41
CA MET A 46 3.60 -1.74 17.07
C MET A 46 3.33 -1.78 18.58
N ASP A 47 3.01 -0.66 19.22
CA ASP A 47 2.84 -0.53 20.68
C ASP A 47 1.43 -0.01 21.04
N THR A 48 0.41 -0.64 20.44
CA THR A 48 -1.00 -0.36 20.76
C THR A 48 -1.70 -1.57 21.35
N ASP A 49 -2.53 -1.32 22.36
CA ASP A 49 -3.44 -2.34 22.89
C ASP A 49 -4.47 -2.71 21.80
N SER A 50 -4.94 -3.96 21.79
CA SER A 50 -6.00 -4.45 20.88
C SER A 50 -7.38 -3.87 21.22
N GLU A 51 -7.50 -2.55 21.22
CA GLU A 51 -8.70 -1.77 21.49
C GLU A 51 -9.02 -0.89 20.27
N ILE A 52 -10.28 -0.48 20.10
CA ILE A 52 -10.69 0.38 18.98
C ILE A 52 -10.16 1.82 19.11
N THR A 53 -9.99 2.30 20.34
CA THR A 53 -9.67 3.70 20.65
C THR A 53 -8.36 4.19 20.01
N PRO A 54 -7.23 3.44 20.04
CA PRO A 54 -6.00 3.80 19.33
C PRO A 54 -6.16 3.96 17.80
N PHE A 55 -7.07 3.20 17.18
CA PHE A 55 -7.24 3.22 15.71
C PHE A 55 -7.72 4.58 15.18
N MET A 56 -8.44 5.38 15.99
CA MET A 56 -8.81 6.74 15.63
C MET A 56 -7.58 7.62 15.35
N ILE A 57 -6.51 7.45 16.13
CA ILE A 57 -5.26 8.19 15.97
C ILE A 57 -4.41 7.55 14.88
N LEU A 58 -4.27 6.22 14.90
CA LEU A 58 -3.48 5.50 13.90
C LEU A 58 -3.98 5.76 12.49
N TYR A 59 -5.29 5.80 12.22
CA TYR A 59 -5.81 6.12 10.89
C TYR A 59 -5.60 7.58 10.46
N ALA A 60 -5.40 8.49 11.41
CA ALA A 60 -5.10 9.88 11.11
C ALA A 60 -3.63 10.10 10.73
N ILE A 61 -2.71 9.31 11.29
CA ILE A 61 -1.27 9.52 11.14
C ILE A 61 -0.54 8.42 10.34
N HIS A 62 -1.13 7.23 10.23
CA HIS A 62 -0.63 6.11 9.43
C HIS A 62 -1.62 5.72 8.34
N ASP A 63 -1.07 5.29 7.22
CA ASP A 63 -1.83 4.61 6.19
C ASP A 63 -1.59 3.10 6.20
N ALA A 64 -2.48 2.34 5.57
CA ALA A 64 -2.42 0.88 5.52
C ALA A 64 -2.52 0.39 4.07
N LEU A 65 -2.13 -0.87 3.89
CA LEU A 65 -2.30 -1.61 2.65
C LEU A 65 -3.73 -1.56 2.11
N VAL A 66 -4.63 -1.99 2.98
CA VAL A 66 -6.06 -2.08 2.80
C VAL A 66 -6.66 -1.62 4.13
N LYS A 67 -7.61 -0.69 4.08
CA LYS A 67 -8.36 -0.24 5.27
C LYS A 67 -9.79 0.15 4.91
N PRO A 68 -10.69 0.28 5.91
CA PRO A 68 -12.03 0.78 5.67
C PRO A 68 -12.01 2.21 5.13
N MET A 69 -12.69 2.41 4.01
CA MET A 69 -12.92 3.73 3.41
C MET A 69 -14.42 3.90 3.11
N PRO A 70 -14.90 5.14 2.89
CA PRO A 70 -16.29 5.35 2.48
C PRO A 70 -16.67 4.48 1.28
N GLY A 71 -17.71 3.66 1.44
CA GLY A 71 -18.23 2.78 0.39
C GLY A 71 -17.52 1.42 0.23
N ASN A 72 -16.38 1.17 0.89
CA ASN A 72 -15.72 -0.13 0.87
C ASN A 72 -14.92 -0.39 2.16
N LEU A 73 -15.32 -1.41 2.92
CA LEU A 73 -14.65 -1.82 4.18
C LEU A 73 -13.24 -2.38 3.97
N ASN A 74 -12.94 -2.86 2.76
CA ASN A 74 -11.61 -3.33 2.36
C ASN A 74 -11.20 -2.56 1.11
N ALA A 75 -10.96 -1.25 1.25
CA ALA A 75 -10.57 -0.43 0.13
C ALA A 75 -9.05 -0.49 -0.11
N PRO A 76 -8.60 -0.45 -1.38
CA PRO A 76 -7.20 -0.22 -1.69
C PRO A 76 -6.80 1.15 -1.14
N CYS A 77 -5.69 1.22 -0.39
CA CYS A 77 -5.10 2.47 0.08
C CYS A 77 -3.64 2.54 -0.39
N LEU A 78 -2.68 2.05 0.40
CA LEU A 78 -1.29 1.94 -0.07
C LEU A 78 -1.13 0.88 -1.17
N ALA A 79 -1.95 -0.17 -1.18
CA ALA A 79 -2.01 -1.08 -2.31
C ALA A 79 -2.92 -0.54 -3.41
N GLU A 80 -2.46 -0.61 -4.66
CA GLU A 80 -3.28 -0.31 -5.84
C GLU A 80 -4.31 -1.42 -6.13
N SER A 81 -3.98 -2.67 -5.75
CA SER A 81 -4.86 -3.84 -5.85
C SER A 81 -4.36 -4.99 -4.98
N TRP A 82 -5.22 -5.98 -4.74
CA TRP A 82 -4.85 -7.24 -4.09
C TRP A 82 -5.55 -8.41 -4.80
N SER A 83 -4.98 -9.60 -4.65
CA SER A 83 -5.63 -10.86 -5.05
C SER A 83 -5.55 -11.88 -3.93
N VAL A 84 -6.50 -12.82 -3.94
CA VAL A 84 -6.60 -13.88 -2.94
C VAL A 84 -6.55 -15.22 -3.66
N SER A 85 -5.75 -16.16 -3.15
CA SER A 85 -5.68 -17.52 -3.69
C SER A 85 -7.05 -18.21 -3.64
N LYS A 86 -7.23 -19.22 -4.50
CA LYS A 86 -8.49 -19.98 -4.58
C LYS A 86 -8.90 -20.61 -3.24
N ASP A 87 -7.93 -20.97 -2.40
CA ASP A 87 -8.17 -21.54 -1.08
C ASP A 87 -8.24 -20.50 0.06
N GLY A 88 -8.15 -19.20 -0.26
CA GLY A 88 -8.30 -18.10 0.69
C GLY A 88 -7.11 -17.85 1.62
N ARG A 89 -6.01 -18.60 1.47
CA ARG A 89 -4.88 -18.60 2.41
C ARG A 89 -3.75 -17.65 2.03
N THR A 90 -3.64 -17.30 0.75
CA THR A 90 -2.62 -16.37 0.27
C THR A 90 -3.29 -15.08 -0.16
N TRP A 91 -2.91 -13.99 0.49
CA TRP A 91 -3.30 -12.64 0.12
C TRP A 91 -2.05 -11.99 -0.50
N GLU A 92 -1.98 -11.96 -1.83
CA GLU A 92 -0.97 -11.15 -2.52
C GLU A 92 -1.44 -9.69 -2.48
N ASN A 93 -1.22 -9.06 -1.32
CA ASN A 93 -1.10 -7.62 -1.26
C ASN A 93 0.26 -7.27 -1.87
N GLY A 94 0.29 -6.41 -2.87
CA GLY A 94 1.53 -6.02 -3.56
C GLY A 94 2.51 -5.27 -2.65
N PHE A 95 3.13 -5.93 -1.67
CA PHE A 95 4.29 -5.43 -0.93
C PHE A 95 5.55 -5.96 -1.58
N ILE A 96 6.25 -5.01 -2.22
CA ILE A 96 7.71 -4.87 -2.32
C ILE A 96 8.45 -6.21 -2.14
N ARG A 97 8.56 -7.00 -3.21
CA ARG A 97 9.77 -7.82 -3.38
C ARG A 97 10.95 -6.85 -3.47
N ALA A 98 11.60 -6.55 -2.34
CA ALA A 98 12.85 -5.81 -2.36
C ALA A 98 13.97 -6.76 -2.83
N SER A 99 13.99 -7.10 -4.12
CA SER A 99 15.21 -7.50 -4.80
C SER A 99 15.82 -6.24 -5.41
N GLY A 100 17.12 -6.05 -5.21
CA GLY A 100 17.80 -4.81 -5.60
C GLY A 100 19.25 -5.07 -5.99
N PRO A 101 20.06 -4.02 -6.20
CA PRO A 101 21.47 -4.18 -6.57
C PRO A 101 22.28 -4.98 -5.54
N ARG A 102 21.78 -5.10 -4.30
CA ARG A 102 22.49 -5.72 -3.17
C ARG A 102 21.83 -6.98 -2.62
N VAL A 103 20.55 -7.21 -2.91
CA VAL A 103 19.77 -8.34 -2.37
C VAL A 103 19.58 -9.39 -3.47
N GLU A 104 20.02 -10.62 -3.20
CA GLU A 104 19.92 -11.78 -4.08
C GLU A 104 18.63 -12.57 -3.83
N GLU A 105 18.37 -12.91 -2.57
CA GLU A 105 17.18 -13.62 -2.13
C GLU A 105 16.48 -12.82 -1.03
N SER A 106 15.22 -12.48 -1.28
CA SER A 106 14.42 -11.71 -0.33
C SER A 106 13.93 -12.63 0.79
N GLY A 107 13.99 -12.16 2.03
CA GLY A 107 13.36 -12.84 3.17
C GLY A 107 11.83 -12.76 3.15
N LEU A 108 11.21 -12.01 2.23
CA LEU A 108 9.76 -12.06 2.06
C LEU A 108 9.37 -13.44 1.47
N THR A 109 8.33 -14.07 2.04
CA THR A 109 7.75 -15.36 1.62
C THR A 109 8.51 -16.64 2.00
N LEU A 110 9.62 -16.55 2.73
CA LEU A 110 10.31 -17.74 3.25
C LEU A 110 9.49 -18.47 4.33
N ILE A 111 8.65 -17.74 5.08
CA ILE A 111 7.68 -18.30 6.02
C ILE A 111 6.28 -18.21 5.38
N PRO A 112 5.60 -19.35 5.14
CA PRO A 112 4.24 -19.34 4.62
C PRO A 112 3.30 -18.52 5.50
N ALA A 113 2.52 -17.63 4.88
CA ALA A 113 1.55 -16.72 5.52
C ALA A 113 2.15 -15.68 6.50
N PHE A 114 3.47 -15.48 6.50
CA PHE A 114 4.10 -14.40 7.26
C PHE A 114 4.23 -13.14 6.37
N PRO A 115 3.58 -12.02 6.71
CA PRO A 115 3.48 -10.85 5.83
C PRO A 115 4.69 -9.90 5.87
N TYR A 116 5.78 -10.29 6.55
CA TYR A 116 6.98 -9.47 6.74
C TYR A 116 8.24 -10.19 6.23
N SER A 117 9.32 -9.45 6.05
CA SER A 117 10.64 -10.03 5.73
C SER A 117 11.14 -10.90 6.89
N GLY A 118 11.29 -12.20 6.66
CA GLY A 118 11.84 -13.13 7.65
C GLY A 118 11.82 -14.59 7.18
N PRO A 119 12.70 -15.43 7.72
CA PRO A 119 13.66 -15.12 8.78
C PRO A 119 14.89 -14.37 8.24
N LEU A 120 15.50 -13.50 9.06
CA LEU A 120 16.56 -12.59 8.59
C LEU A 120 17.90 -13.31 8.38
N GLU A 121 18.10 -14.43 9.06
CA GLU A 121 19.25 -15.33 8.92
C GLU A 121 19.35 -15.97 7.52
N ASP A 122 18.24 -16.05 6.79
CA ASP A 122 18.18 -16.65 5.46
C ASP A 122 18.20 -15.60 4.32
N VAL A 123 18.28 -14.31 4.63
CA VAL A 123 18.42 -13.24 3.63
C VAL A 123 19.78 -13.30 2.95
N ARG A 124 19.80 -13.33 1.60
CA ARG A 124 21.06 -13.40 0.84
C ARG A 124 21.34 -12.09 0.11
N LEU A 125 22.60 -11.67 0.19
CA LEU A 125 23.13 -10.52 -0.54
C LEU A 125 23.92 -10.99 -1.76
N LYS A 126 23.90 -10.20 -2.84
CA LYS A 126 24.76 -10.46 -4.00
C LYS A 126 26.23 -10.29 -3.57
N LYS A 127 27.09 -11.23 -3.96
CA LYS A 127 28.54 -11.11 -3.73
C LYS A 127 29.08 -9.86 -4.45
N ASP A 128 29.96 -9.12 -3.79
CA ASP A 128 30.55 -7.89 -4.33
C ASP A 128 31.22 -8.17 -5.69
N GLY A 129 30.68 -7.59 -6.76
CA GLY A 129 31.12 -7.79 -8.14
C GLY A 129 30.01 -7.94 -9.18
N ALA A 130 28.77 -8.25 -8.77
CA ALA A 130 27.62 -8.40 -9.68
C ALA A 130 26.77 -7.13 -9.86
N ALA A 131 27.14 -6.02 -9.22
CA ALA A 131 26.37 -4.77 -9.16
C ALA A 131 27.12 -3.56 -9.78
N ARG A 132 27.97 -3.81 -10.79
CA ARG A 132 28.45 -2.77 -11.70
C ARG A 132 27.85 -2.98 -13.07
#